data_AF-A0A6B1FCK4-F1
#
_entry.id   AF-A0A6B1FCK4-F1
#
_cell.length_a   1.000
_cell.length_b   1.000
_cell.length_c   1.000
_cell.angle_alpha   90.00
_cell.angle_beta   90.00
_cell.angle_gamma   90.00
#
_symmetry.space_group_name_H-M   'P 1'
#
loop_
_entity.id
_entity.type
_entity.pdbx_description
1 polymer ?
#
loop_
_entity_poly.entity_id
_entity_poly.type
_entity_poly.pdbx_seq_one_letter_code
_entity_poly.pdbx_strand_id
1 'polypeptide(L)'
;MTESDENHNRAPADAPPAAGPTETWWQVFVHAVRGTGGDPTTGPLKRAVILLAIPMVLEMVMESLFAVVDIYFVSRLGDGAMAAVALTESGITIIYTLAVGLSIGVTALVARRIGEGDRDGAARAAAQAVILGVLLAVVFGVTGVVFAADILSLMGADETVVAIGLPYTRIMFGGNIVILLLFLLNAAFRGAGDAAIAMRVLWLANGLNIVLDPLLIFGLGPFPELGV
;
A
#
# COMPACT_ATOMS: atom_id res chain seq x y z
N MET A 1 -24.88 25.79 -71.44
CA MET A 1 -26.30 25.51 -71.15
C MET A 1 -26.29 24.44 -70.07
N THR A 2 -26.36 24.88 -68.81
CA THR A 2 -27.50 24.66 -67.86
C THR A 2 -27.37 23.27 -67.21
N GLU A 3 -27.23 23.08 -65.90
CA GLU A 3 -27.87 23.73 -64.75
C GLU A 3 -26.91 23.88 -63.56
N SER A 4 -26.96 25.06 -62.96
CA SER A 4 -26.63 25.31 -61.56
C SER A 4 -27.83 24.94 -60.68
N ASP A 5 -27.55 24.76 -59.39
CA ASP A 5 -28.49 24.89 -58.26
C ASP A 5 -29.37 23.70 -57.89
N GLU A 6 -28.81 22.77 -57.10
CA GLU A 6 -29.56 22.10 -56.01
C GLU A 6 -28.64 21.28 -55.08
N ASN A 7 -28.15 21.91 -54.00
CA ASN A 7 -28.11 21.35 -52.64
C ASN A 7 -27.27 22.24 -51.72
N HIS A 8 -27.86 23.38 -51.35
CA HIS A 8 -27.51 24.02 -50.10
C HIS A 8 -28.25 23.29 -48.97
N ASN A 9 -27.58 23.08 -47.84
CA ASN A 9 -28.13 22.63 -46.55
C ASN A 9 -28.15 21.11 -46.25
N ARG A 10 -26.96 20.52 -46.06
CA ARG A 10 -26.79 19.44 -45.07
C ARG A 10 -26.03 20.02 -43.88
N ALA A 11 -26.76 20.34 -42.81
CA ALA A 11 -26.14 20.56 -41.50
C ALA A 11 -25.29 19.33 -41.13
N PRO A 12 -24.10 19.49 -40.53
CA PRO A 12 -23.34 18.34 -40.03
C PRO A 12 -24.13 17.66 -38.91
N ALA A 13 -24.59 16.43 -39.17
CA ALA A 13 -25.35 15.61 -38.24
C ALA A 13 -24.50 15.01 -37.10
N ASP A 14 -23.22 15.39 -37.00
CA ASP A 14 -22.26 14.85 -36.04
C ASP A 14 -21.72 15.96 -35.12
N ALA A 15 -22.61 16.79 -34.58
CA ALA A 15 -22.23 17.57 -33.40
C ALA A 15 -21.91 16.56 -32.27
N PRO A 16 -20.73 16.63 -31.63
CA PRO A 16 -20.43 15.76 -30.50
C PRO A 16 -21.55 15.92 -29.46
N PRO A 17 -22.02 14.81 -28.84
CA PRO A 17 -23.09 14.87 -27.86
C PRO A 17 -22.73 15.93 -26.80
N ALA A 18 -23.72 16.78 -26.49
CA ALA A 18 -23.57 17.89 -25.55
C ALA A 18 -22.84 17.43 -24.29
N ALA A 19 -21.82 18.19 -23.88
CA ALA A 19 -21.03 17.93 -22.68
C ALA A 19 -21.98 17.61 -21.51
N GLY A 20 -21.97 16.36 -21.06
CA GLY A 20 -22.72 15.93 -19.89
C GLY A 20 -22.37 16.79 -18.67
N PRO A 21 -23.23 16.83 -17.64
CA PRO A 21 -23.01 17.67 -16.47
C PRO A 21 -21.60 17.44 -15.92
N THR A 22 -20.85 18.52 -15.76
CA THR A 22 -19.53 18.49 -15.14
C THR A 22 -19.66 17.81 -13.78
N GLU A 23 -19.08 16.62 -13.65
CA GLU A 23 -19.09 15.91 -12.37
C GLU A 23 -18.61 16.85 -11.27
N THR A 24 -19.37 16.91 -10.19
CA THR A 24 -18.99 17.71 -9.04
C THR A 24 -17.75 17.08 -8.39
N TRP A 25 -16.84 17.87 -7.82
CA TRP A 25 -15.67 17.37 -7.09
C TRP A 25 -15.99 16.27 -6.08
N TRP A 26 -17.15 16.37 -5.42
CA TRP A 26 -17.66 15.34 -4.52
C TRP A 26 -17.91 13.99 -5.20
N GLN A 27 -18.46 13.99 -6.41
CA GLN A 27 -18.70 12.77 -7.18
C GLN A 27 -17.37 12.14 -7.59
N VAL A 28 -16.40 12.94 -8.04
CA VAL A 28 -15.05 12.47 -8.38
C VAL A 28 -14.39 11.81 -7.17
N PHE A 29 -14.48 12.45 -5.99
CA PHE A 29 -13.96 11.89 -4.75
C PHE A 29 -14.63 10.56 -4.38
N VAL A 30 -15.96 10.52 -4.39
CA VAL A 30 -16.73 9.30 -4.09
C VAL A 30 -16.40 8.19 -5.08
N HIS A 31 -16.23 8.50 -6.37
CA HIS A 31 -15.84 7.53 -7.39
C HIS A 31 -14.42 7.00 -7.15
N ALA A 32 -13.47 7.87 -6.79
CA ALA A 32 -12.11 7.48 -6.46
C ALA A 32 -12.09 6.51 -5.28
N VAL A 33 -12.82 6.81 -4.20
CA VAL A 33 -12.93 5.96 -3.00
C VAL A 33 -13.73 4.67 -3.28
N ARG A 34 -14.74 4.73 -4.13
CA ARG A 34 -15.55 3.57 -4.53
C ARG A 34 -14.83 2.63 -5.48
N GLY A 35 -13.73 3.07 -6.09
CA GLY A 35 -13.03 2.33 -7.13
C GLY A 35 -13.71 2.53 -8.48
N THR A 36 -12.88 2.64 -9.50
CA THR A 36 -13.32 2.85 -10.87
C THR A 36 -13.39 1.51 -11.57
N GLY A 37 -14.60 0.95 -11.75
CA GLY A 37 -14.80 -0.23 -12.59
C GLY A 37 -14.63 0.02 -14.10
N GLY A 38 -14.02 1.14 -14.49
CA GLY A 38 -13.82 1.57 -15.87
C GLY A 38 -12.34 1.61 -16.24
N ASP A 39 -12.05 1.47 -17.52
CA ASP A 39 -10.69 1.48 -18.05
C ASP A 39 -10.04 2.88 -17.87
N PRO A 40 -8.93 2.99 -17.10
CA PRO A 40 -8.22 4.25 -16.90
C PRO A 40 -7.71 4.88 -18.20
N THR A 41 -7.62 4.10 -19.28
CA THR A 41 -7.09 4.52 -20.58
C THR A 41 -8.14 5.16 -21.49
N THR A 42 -9.44 5.01 -21.21
CA THR A 42 -10.53 5.42 -22.11
C THR A 42 -11.17 6.77 -21.77
N GLY A 43 -10.47 7.65 -21.05
CA GLY A 43 -11.02 8.94 -20.61
C GLY A 43 -10.01 10.09 -20.54
N PRO A 44 -10.44 11.29 -20.09
CA PRO A 44 -9.54 12.43 -19.95
C PRO A 44 -8.43 12.13 -18.93
N LEU A 45 -7.17 12.28 -19.33
CA LEU A 45 -5.99 12.01 -18.49
C LEU A 45 -6.07 12.65 -17.09
N LYS A 46 -6.50 13.92 -17.03
CA LYS A 46 -6.67 14.65 -15.75
C LYS A 46 -7.59 13.91 -14.78
N ARG A 47 -8.67 13.32 -15.28
CA ARG A 47 -9.65 12.59 -14.48
C ARG A 47 -9.06 11.27 -13.99
N ALA A 48 -8.41 10.50 -14.86
CA ALA A 48 -7.75 9.25 -14.49
C ALA A 48 -6.68 9.47 -13.40
N VAL A 49 -5.87 10.51 -13.54
CA VAL A 49 -4.85 10.89 -12.54
C VAL A 49 -5.49 11.20 -11.19
N ILE A 50 -6.57 11.99 -11.14
CA ILE A 50 -7.25 12.34 -9.88
C ILE A 50 -7.87 11.10 -9.21
N LEU A 51 -8.49 10.21 -10.00
CA LEU A 51 -9.14 9.00 -9.50
C LEU A 51 -8.13 8.00 -8.89
N LEU A 52 -6.89 8.00 -9.36
CA LEU A 52 -5.79 7.21 -8.77
C LEU A 52 -5.11 7.93 -7.61
N ALA A 53 -4.92 9.25 -7.72
CA ALA A 53 -4.20 10.02 -6.71
C ALA A 53 -4.95 10.10 -5.37
N ILE A 54 -6.28 10.25 -5.39
CA ILE A 54 -7.08 10.36 -4.16
C ILE A 54 -6.90 9.12 -3.26
N PRO A 55 -7.09 7.87 -3.75
CA PRO A 55 -6.84 6.67 -2.94
C PRO A 55 -5.42 6.56 -2.43
N MET A 56 -4.42 6.90 -3.27
CA MET A 56 -3.01 6.83 -2.88
C MET A 56 -2.65 7.84 -1.78
N VAL A 57 -3.19 9.06 -1.83
CA VAL A 57 -2.98 10.05 -0.75
C VAL A 57 -3.66 9.59 0.55
N LEU A 58 -4.87 9.05 0.45
CA LEU A 58 -5.60 8.48 1.59
C LEU A 58 -4.88 7.26 2.19
N GLU A 59 -4.19 6.47 1.37
CA GLU A 59 -3.30 5.38 1.79
C GLU A 59 -2.15 5.94 2.65
N MET A 60 -1.39 6.91 2.11
CA MET A 60 -0.24 7.52 2.80
C MET A 60 -0.62 8.20 4.13
N VAL A 61 -1.78 8.87 4.17
CA VAL A 61 -2.29 9.46 5.43
C VAL A 61 -2.55 8.38 6.46
N MET A 62 -3.13 7.24 6.05
CA MET A 62 -3.41 6.14 6.98
C MET A 62 -2.13 5.46 7.47
N GLU A 63 -1.14 5.23 6.60
CA GLU A 63 0.19 4.72 7.02
C GLU A 63 0.84 5.64 8.06
N SER A 64 0.77 6.96 7.83
CA SER A 64 1.33 7.94 8.75
C SER A 64 0.60 7.95 10.11
N LEU A 65 -0.73 7.84 10.09
CA LEU A 65 -1.53 7.75 11.32
C LEU A 65 -1.24 6.47 12.10
N PHE A 66 -1.14 5.34 11.40
CA PHE A 66 -0.76 4.05 11.98
C PHE A 66 0.57 4.15 12.72
N ALA A 67 1.62 4.65 12.06
CA ALA A 67 2.93 4.83 12.69
C ALA A 67 2.89 5.71 13.96
N VAL A 68 2.07 6.77 13.97
CA VAL A 68 1.91 7.65 15.14
C VAL A 68 1.20 6.93 16.29
N VAL A 69 0.15 6.15 16.00
CA VAL A 69 -0.62 5.42 17.00
C VAL A 69 0.22 4.32 17.64
N ASP A 70 0.99 3.56 16.87
CA ASP A 70 1.90 2.52 17.38
C ASP A 70 2.93 3.11 18.33
N ILE A 71 3.62 4.18 17.91
CA ILE A 71 4.60 4.86 18.75
C ILE A 71 3.96 5.38 20.04
N TYR A 72 2.74 5.91 19.98
CA TYR A 72 2.02 6.38 21.16
C TYR A 72 1.77 5.26 22.17
N PHE A 73 1.35 4.07 21.73
CA PHE A 73 1.13 2.94 22.64
C PHE A 73 2.44 2.34 23.16
N VAL A 74 3.42 2.14 22.29
CA VAL A 74 4.74 1.64 22.66
C VAL A 74 5.43 2.56 23.67
N SER A 75 5.25 3.88 23.54
CA SER A 75 5.83 4.86 24.46
C SER A 75 5.39 4.70 25.93
N ARG A 76 4.31 3.96 26.18
CA ARG A 76 3.75 3.72 27.51
C ARG A 76 4.29 2.46 28.20
N LEU A 77 5.10 1.64 27.51
CA LEU A 77 5.64 0.38 28.02
C LEU A 77 6.93 0.54 28.86
N GLY A 78 7.47 1.75 28.96
CA GLY A 78 8.69 2.09 29.70
C GLY A 78 9.94 2.20 28.81
N ASP A 79 10.98 2.85 29.34
CA ASP A 79 12.13 3.31 28.55
C ASP A 79 12.90 2.16 27.85
N GLY A 80 13.09 1.02 28.52
CA GLY A 80 13.78 -0.14 27.96
C GLY A 80 13.01 -0.84 26.83
N ALA A 81 11.68 -0.96 26.97
CA ALA A 81 10.81 -1.52 25.93
C ALA A 81 10.73 -0.60 24.71
N MET A 82 10.58 0.72 24.95
CA MET A 82 10.59 1.72 23.88
C MET A 82 11.90 1.69 23.09
N ALA A 83 13.04 1.60 23.78
CA ALA A 83 14.35 1.49 23.12
C ALA A 83 14.45 0.23 22.25
N ALA A 84 14.04 -0.93 22.78
CA ALA A 84 14.03 -2.19 22.04
C ALA A 84 13.15 -2.13 20.77
N VAL A 85 11.96 -1.55 20.88
CA VAL A 85 11.06 -1.37 19.74
C VAL A 85 11.65 -0.41 18.71
N ALA A 86 12.18 0.74 19.13
CA ALA A 86 12.78 1.73 18.23
C ALA A 86 13.97 1.18 17.44
N LEU A 87 14.82 0.37 18.09
CA LEU A 87 15.94 -0.30 17.43
C LEU A 87 15.45 -1.37 16.44
N THR A 88 14.45 -2.15 16.83
CA THR A 88 13.83 -3.15 15.96
C THR A 88 13.21 -2.51 14.71
N GLU A 89 12.41 -1.45 14.87
CA GLU A 89 11.80 -0.68 13.78
C GLU A 89 12.84 -0.09 12.82
N SER A 90 13.94 0.41 13.37
CA SER A 90 15.06 0.90 12.58
C SER A 90 15.67 -0.21 11.71
N GLY A 91 15.74 -1.46 12.21
CA GLY A 91 16.15 -2.62 11.43
C GLY A 91 15.14 -3.00 10.34
N ILE A 92 13.85 -2.99 10.65
CA ILE A 92 12.76 -3.31 9.72
C ILE A 92 12.64 -2.25 8.62
N THR A 93 13.02 -1.01 8.88
CA THR A 93 13.05 0.08 7.88
C THR A 93 13.85 -0.29 6.62
N ILE A 94 14.87 -1.15 6.75
CA ILE A 94 15.61 -1.68 5.60
C ILE A 94 14.69 -2.53 4.71
N ILE A 95 13.89 -3.40 5.32
CA ILE A 95 12.89 -4.22 4.63
C ILE A 95 11.82 -3.33 4.00
N TYR A 96 11.32 -2.32 4.71
CA TYR A 96 10.36 -1.35 4.16
C TYR A 96 10.93 -0.65 2.92
N THR A 97 12.15 -0.16 2.99
CA THR A 97 12.79 0.55 1.87
C THR A 97 12.94 -0.34 0.65
N LEU A 98 13.32 -1.61 0.85
CA LEU A 98 13.37 -2.61 -0.23
C LEU A 98 11.98 -2.92 -0.80
N ALA A 99 10.98 -3.08 0.06
CA ALA A 99 9.60 -3.32 -0.34
C ALA A 99 9.07 -2.17 -1.20
N VAL A 100 9.28 -0.92 -0.76
CA VAL A 100 8.92 0.29 -1.52
C VAL A 100 9.64 0.32 -2.86
N GLY A 101 10.95 0.08 -2.90
CA GLY A 101 11.73 0.05 -4.15
C GLY A 101 11.20 -0.99 -5.14
N LEU A 102 10.93 -2.21 -4.67
CA LEU A 102 10.39 -3.27 -5.51
C LEU A 102 8.96 -2.95 -5.97
N SER A 103 8.14 -2.35 -5.09
CA SER A 103 6.77 -1.92 -5.39
C SER A 103 6.69 -0.94 -6.57
N ILE A 104 7.67 -0.05 -6.72
CA ILE A 104 7.74 0.88 -7.86
C ILE A 104 7.94 0.11 -9.17
N GLY A 105 8.84 -0.87 -9.17
CA GLY A 105 9.10 -1.74 -10.32
C GLY A 105 7.88 -2.58 -10.71
N VAL A 106 7.18 -3.15 -9.73
CA VAL A 106 5.95 -3.91 -9.95
C VAL A 106 4.85 -3.03 -10.55
N THR A 107 4.65 -1.84 -9.97
CA THR A 107 3.65 -0.87 -10.46
C THR A 107 3.92 -0.55 -11.93
N ALA A 108 5.18 -0.24 -12.29
CA ALA A 108 5.56 0.10 -13.66
C ALA A 108 5.36 -1.07 -14.65
N LEU A 109 5.77 -2.28 -14.27
CA LEU A 109 5.65 -3.47 -15.12
C LEU A 109 4.19 -3.85 -15.35
N VAL A 110 3.37 -3.86 -14.30
CA VAL A 110 1.94 -4.15 -14.37
C VAL A 110 1.22 -3.08 -15.18
N ALA A 111 1.46 -1.80 -14.91
CA ALA A 111 0.84 -0.69 -15.64
C ALA A 111 1.14 -0.74 -17.14
N ARG A 112 2.39 -1.07 -17.51
CA ARG A 112 2.76 -1.23 -18.91
C ARG A 112 2.00 -2.37 -19.58
N ARG A 113 1.92 -3.56 -18.96
CA ARG A 113 1.20 -4.71 -19.54
C ARG A 113 -0.30 -4.47 -19.65
N ILE A 114 -0.89 -3.81 -18.65
CA ILE A 114 -2.29 -3.42 -18.69
C ILE A 114 -2.54 -2.40 -19.82
N GLY A 115 -1.65 -1.41 -19.98
CA GLY A 115 -1.71 -0.45 -21.09
C GLY A 115 -1.52 -1.07 -22.48
N GLU A 116 -0.80 -2.18 -22.58
CA GLU A 116 -0.65 -3.00 -23.80
C GLU A 116 -1.87 -3.91 -24.06
N GLY A 117 -2.84 -3.98 -23.14
CA GLY A 117 -3.98 -4.91 -23.19
C GLY A 117 -3.65 -6.35 -22.78
N ASP A 118 -2.41 -6.63 -22.37
CA ASP A 118 -1.92 -7.95 -21.95
C ASP A 118 -2.23 -8.23 -20.46
N ARG A 119 -3.51 -8.52 -20.17
CA ARG A 119 -3.96 -8.82 -18.79
C ARG A 119 -3.29 -10.07 -18.20
N ASP A 120 -3.04 -11.09 -19.03
CA ASP A 120 -2.36 -12.32 -18.60
C ASP A 120 -0.88 -12.07 -18.27
N GLY A 121 -0.21 -11.20 -19.03
CA GLY A 121 1.14 -10.72 -18.71
C GLY A 121 1.19 -9.91 -17.43
N ALA A 122 0.22 -9.03 -17.21
CA ALA A 122 0.10 -8.28 -15.97
C ALA A 122 -0.08 -9.20 -14.74
N ALA A 123 -0.96 -10.20 -14.85
CA ALA A 123 -1.17 -11.19 -13.79
C ALA A 123 0.09 -12.02 -13.51
N ARG A 124 0.82 -12.43 -14.57
CA ARG A 124 2.11 -13.13 -14.43
C ARG A 124 3.17 -12.26 -13.75
N ALA A 125 3.26 -10.98 -14.11
CA ALA A 125 4.18 -10.04 -13.47
C ALA A 125 3.87 -9.87 -11.97
N ALA A 126 2.58 -9.74 -11.60
CA ALA A 126 2.15 -9.67 -10.22
C ALA A 126 2.47 -10.98 -9.45
N ALA A 127 2.22 -12.14 -10.05
CA ALA A 127 2.55 -13.43 -9.44
C ALA A 127 4.06 -13.61 -9.22
N GLN A 128 4.89 -13.20 -10.20
CA GLN A 128 6.34 -13.20 -10.07
C GLN A 128 6.82 -12.26 -8.95
N ALA A 129 6.20 -11.09 -8.82
CA ALA A 129 6.47 -10.17 -7.72
C ALA A 129 6.18 -10.81 -6.36
N VAL A 130 5.02 -11.48 -6.22
CA VAL A 130 4.67 -12.20 -4.98
C VAL A 130 5.71 -13.28 -4.66
N ILE A 131 6.10 -14.10 -5.65
CA ILE A 131 7.13 -15.14 -5.43
C ILE A 131 8.45 -14.52 -4.99
N LEU A 132 8.89 -13.45 -5.65
CA LEU A 132 10.11 -12.73 -5.28
C LEU A 132 10.01 -12.15 -3.86
N GLY A 133 8.85 -11.57 -3.51
CA GLY A 133 8.55 -11.08 -2.17
C GLY A 133 8.65 -12.16 -1.11
N VAL A 134 8.08 -13.35 -1.36
CA VAL A 134 8.18 -14.49 -0.44
C VAL A 134 9.63 -14.95 -0.28
N LEU A 135 10.40 -15.04 -1.37
CA LEU A 135 11.81 -15.43 -1.30
C LEU A 135 12.63 -14.42 -0.48
N LEU A 136 12.45 -13.13 -0.73
CA LEU A 136 13.10 -12.08 0.06
C LEU A 136 12.65 -12.14 1.52
N ALA A 137 11.37 -12.36 1.77
CA ALA A 137 10.84 -12.46 3.13
C ALA A 137 11.45 -13.62 3.91
N VAL A 138 11.64 -14.77 3.27
CA VAL A 138 12.33 -15.91 3.89
C VAL A 138 13.78 -15.56 4.19
N VAL A 139 14.50 -14.93 3.25
CA VAL A 139 15.90 -14.53 3.47
C VAL A 139 16.03 -13.53 4.63
N PHE A 140 15.24 -12.46 4.63
CA PHE A 140 15.26 -11.46 5.70
C PHE A 140 14.70 -12.00 7.01
N GLY A 141 13.68 -12.85 6.97
CA GLY A 141 13.08 -13.44 8.16
C GLY A 141 14.01 -14.43 8.84
N VAL A 142 14.64 -15.34 8.10
CA VAL A 142 15.63 -16.26 8.66
C VAL A 142 16.82 -15.50 9.22
N THR A 143 17.37 -14.54 8.45
CA THR A 143 18.52 -13.74 8.90
C THR A 143 18.16 -12.93 10.14
N GLY A 144 17.01 -12.25 10.14
CA GLY A 144 16.56 -11.44 11.26
C GLY A 144 16.23 -12.25 12.50
N VAL A 145 15.67 -13.45 12.38
CA VAL A 145 15.37 -14.32 13.53
C VAL A 145 16.63 -14.92 14.15
N VAL A 146 17.56 -15.39 13.31
CA VAL A 146 18.81 -16.01 13.74
C VAL A 146 19.75 -14.98 14.37
N PHE A 147 19.90 -13.82 13.74
CA PHE A 147 20.83 -12.76 14.16
C PHE A 147 20.15 -11.64 14.94
N ALA A 148 18.92 -11.83 15.46
CA ALA A 148 18.16 -10.78 16.16
C ALA A 148 18.95 -10.10 17.28
N ALA A 149 19.63 -10.88 18.12
CA ALA A 149 20.44 -10.34 19.22
C ALA A 149 21.63 -9.53 18.70
N ASP A 150 22.35 -10.05 17.70
CA ASP A 150 23.50 -9.38 17.10
C ASP A 150 23.09 -8.08 16.40
N ILE A 151 21.94 -8.06 15.72
CA ILE A 151 21.37 -6.86 15.10
C ILE A 151 21.11 -5.81 16.17
N LEU A 152 20.43 -6.16 17.26
CA LEU A 152 20.16 -5.21 18.35
C LEU A 152 21.46 -4.67 18.96
N SER A 153 22.42 -5.54 19.25
CA SER A 153 23.73 -5.14 19.80
C SER A 153 24.52 -4.24 18.84
N LEU A 154 24.51 -4.53 17.54
CA LEU A 154 25.16 -3.70 16.52
C LEU A 154 24.54 -2.30 16.42
N MET A 155 23.26 -2.18 16.75
CA MET A 155 22.54 -0.90 16.78
C MET A 155 22.72 -0.14 18.10
N GLY A 156 23.50 -0.68 19.04
CA GLY A 156 23.85 -0.02 20.31
C GLY A 156 22.97 -0.39 21.49
N ALA A 157 22.16 -1.46 21.40
CA ALA A 157 21.44 -1.98 22.56
C ALA A 157 22.41 -2.54 23.61
N ASP A 158 22.21 -2.18 24.88
CA ASP A 158 22.86 -2.87 26.00
C ASP A 158 22.24 -4.26 26.25
N GLU A 159 22.86 -5.06 27.12
CA GLU A 159 22.41 -6.43 27.40
C GLU A 159 20.96 -6.50 27.92
N THR A 160 20.49 -5.48 28.65
CA THR A 160 19.13 -5.45 29.19
C THR A 160 18.11 -5.15 28.08
N VAL A 161 18.42 -4.21 27.19
CA VAL A 161 17.58 -3.89 26.02
C VAL A 161 17.54 -5.07 25.04
N VAL A 162 18.67 -5.76 24.82
CA VAL A 162 18.71 -6.98 23.99
C VAL A 162 17.83 -8.07 24.59
N ALA A 163 17.91 -8.31 25.91
CA ALA A 163 17.12 -9.35 26.57
C ALA A 163 15.60 -9.08 26.48
N ILE A 164 15.19 -7.82 26.61
CA ILE A 164 13.78 -7.39 26.48
C ILE A 164 13.32 -7.45 25.02
N GLY A 165 14.14 -6.96 24.09
CA GLY A 165 13.76 -6.81 22.68
C GLY A 165 13.83 -8.09 21.86
N LEU A 166 14.65 -9.07 22.25
CA LEU A 166 14.92 -10.25 21.43
C LEU A 166 13.65 -11.00 20.95
N PRO A 167 12.65 -11.30 21.80
CA PRO A 167 11.43 -11.96 21.35
C PRO A 167 10.66 -11.12 20.33
N TYR A 168 10.51 -9.82 20.62
CA TYR A 168 9.84 -8.87 19.74
C TYR A 168 10.53 -8.76 18.38
N THR A 169 11.84 -8.57 18.37
CA THR A 169 12.65 -8.50 17.14
C THR A 169 12.51 -9.76 16.31
N ARG A 170 12.56 -10.95 16.93
CA ARG A 170 12.36 -12.22 16.22
C ARG A 170 10.97 -12.33 15.60
N ILE A 171 9.94 -11.93 16.33
CA ILE A 171 8.55 -11.94 15.83
C ILE A 171 8.43 -11.00 14.63
N MET A 172 8.92 -9.78 14.75
CA MET A 172 8.80 -8.77 13.68
C MET A 172 9.58 -9.17 12.42
N PHE A 173 10.84 -9.61 12.56
CA PHE A 173 11.59 -10.11 11.42
C PHE A 173 10.97 -11.41 10.86
N GLY A 174 10.51 -12.33 11.70
CA GLY A 174 9.82 -13.55 11.25
C GLY A 174 8.52 -13.26 10.49
N GLY A 175 7.81 -12.21 10.88
CA GLY A 175 6.55 -11.74 10.28
C GLY A 175 6.71 -10.85 9.05
N ASN A 176 7.93 -10.50 8.64
CA ASN A 176 8.20 -9.52 7.57
C ASN A 176 7.57 -9.88 6.19
N ILE A 177 7.19 -11.14 5.98
CA ILE A 177 6.46 -11.58 4.78
C ILE A 177 5.17 -10.79 4.57
N VAL A 178 4.47 -10.44 5.65
CA VAL A 178 3.23 -9.66 5.58
C VAL A 178 3.52 -8.27 5.00
N ILE A 179 4.60 -7.63 5.48
CA ILE A 179 5.05 -6.32 5.00
C ILE A 179 5.37 -6.38 3.50
N LEU A 180 6.23 -7.32 3.08
CA LEU A 180 6.64 -7.42 1.67
C LEU A 180 5.44 -7.70 0.76
N LEU A 181 4.56 -8.63 1.13
CA LEU A 181 3.39 -8.94 0.31
C LEU A 181 2.40 -7.79 0.25
N LEU A 182 2.20 -7.05 1.35
CA LEU A 182 1.34 -5.86 1.37
C LEU A 182 1.79 -4.84 0.33
N PHE A 183 3.08 -4.45 0.35
CA PHE A 183 3.62 -3.47 -0.60
C PHE A 183 3.54 -3.94 -2.06
N LEU A 184 3.86 -5.21 -2.32
CA LEU A 184 3.89 -5.74 -3.69
C LEU A 184 2.49 -5.95 -4.27
N LEU A 185 1.52 -6.41 -3.48
CA LEU A 185 0.13 -6.53 -3.90
C LEU A 185 -0.50 -5.15 -4.12
N ASN A 186 -0.27 -4.19 -3.20
CA ASN A 186 -0.74 -2.82 -3.39
C ASN A 186 -0.15 -2.19 -4.66
N ALA A 187 1.13 -2.41 -4.94
CA ALA A 187 1.75 -1.98 -6.19
C ALA A 187 1.12 -2.62 -7.44
N ALA A 188 0.81 -3.92 -7.39
CA ALA A 188 0.13 -4.59 -8.49
C ALA A 188 -1.26 -4.00 -8.74
N PHE A 189 -2.06 -3.74 -7.70
CA PHE A 189 -3.37 -3.11 -7.83
C PHE A 189 -3.28 -1.67 -8.35
N ARG A 190 -2.35 -0.87 -7.84
CA ARG A 190 -2.07 0.49 -8.35
C ARG A 190 -1.67 0.45 -9.82
N GLY A 191 -0.77 -0.47 -10.19
CA GLY A 191 -0.35 -0.67 -11.58
C GLY A 191 -1.51 -1.10 -12.49
N ALA A 192 -2.46 -1.87 -11.97
CA ALA A 192 -3.65 -2.28 -12.71
C ALA A 192 -4.72 -1.17 -12.83
N GLY A 193 -4.52 -0.01 -12.19
CA GLY A 193 -5.46 1.09 -12.20
C GLY A 193 -6.57 0.98 -11.14
N ASP A 194 -6.47 0.05 -10.20
CA ASP A 194 -7.42 -0.12 -9.09
C ASP A 194 -6.77 0.22 -7.75
N ALA A 195 -6.37 1.50 -7.61
CA ALA A 195 -5.79 2.00 -6.37
C ALA A 195 -6.78 1.99 -5.19
N ALA A 196 -8.09 1.93 -5.46
CA ALA A 196 -9.12 1.89 -4.43
C ALA A 196 -9.13 0.56 -3.66
N ILE A 197 -8.87 -0.56 -4.33
CA ILE A 197 -8.68 -1.85 -3.65
C ILE A 197 -7.48 -1.78 -2.69
N ALA A 198 -6.33 -1.30 -3.16
CA ALA A 198 -5.13 -1.15 -2.34
C ALA A 198 -5.39 -0.32 -1.08
N MET A 199 -6.02 0.85 -1.25
CA MET A 199 -6.40 1.72 -0.13
C MET A 199 -7.30 1.01 0.89
N ARG A 200 -8.34 0.30 0.45
CA ARG A 200 -9.29 -0.39 1.36
C ARG A 200 -8.65 -1.51 2.14
N VAL A 201 -7.80 -2.29 1.49
CA VAL A 201 -7.05 -3.37 2.15
C VAL A 201 -6.20 -2.77 3.27
N LEU A 202 -5.49 -1.67 2.98
CA LEU A 202 -4.68 -1.01 3.99
C LEU A 202 -5.50 -0.40 5.13
N TRP A 203 -6.63 0.24 4.81
CA TRP A 203 -7.52 0.81 5.82
C TRP A 203 -8.12 -0.26 6.75
N LEU A 204 -8.50 -1.42 6.22
CA LEU A 204 -8.97 -2.54 7.03
C LEU A 204 -7.85 -3.09 7.91
N ALA A 205 -6.63 -3.24 7.37
CA ALA A 205 -5.48 -3.72 8.13
C ALA A 205 -5.11 -2.75 9.28
N ASN A 206 -4.96 -1.46 8.97
CA ASN A 206 -4.64 -0.43 9.97
C ASN A 206 -5.78 -0.24 10.98
N GLY A 207 -7.04 -0.26 10.54
CA GLY A 207 -8.19 -0.18 11.44
C GLY A 207 -8.24 -1.36 12.42
N LEU A 208 -7.94 -2.57 11.95
CA LEU A 208 -7.85 -3.74 12.82
C LEU A 208 -6.70 -3.61 13.80
N ASN A 209 -5.52 -3.18 13.35
CA ASN A 209 -4.36 -2.98 14.21
C ASN A 209 -4.63 -1.91 15.30
N ILE A 210 -5.12 -0.71 14.96
CA ILE A 210 -5.42 0.37 15.93
C ILE A 210 -6.38 -0.10 17.03
N VAL A 211 -7.27 -1.05 16.73
CA VAL A 211 -8.19 -1.65 17.70
C VAL A 211 -7.51 -2.75 18.50
N LEU A 212 -6.77 -3.65 17.85
CA LEU A 212 -6.12 -4.80 18.49
C LEU A 212 -4.95 -4.40 19.40
N ASP A 213 -4.20 -3.36 19.06
CA ASP A 213 -3.02 -2.93 19.81
C ASP A 213 -3.35 -2.57 21.27
N PRO A 214 -4.29 -1.66 21.58
CA PRO A 214 -4.66 -1.40 22.97
C PRO A 214 -5.31 -2.61 23.66
N LEU A 215 -6.00 -3.49 22.92
CA LEU A 215 -6.63 -4.69 23.48
C LEU A 215 -5.59 -5.72 23.94
N LEU A 216 -4.53 -5.93 23.15
CA LEU A 216 -3.47 -6.91 23.42
C LEU A 216 -2.38 -6.35 24.34
N ILE A 217 -2.03 -5.06 24.19
CA ILE A 217 -1.02 -4.39 25.02
C ILE A 217 -1.53 -4.23 26.46
N PHE A 218 -2.77 -3.76 26.66
CA PHE A 218 -3.34 -3.49 27.99
C PHE A 218 -4.28 -4.59 28.49
N GLY A 219 -4.42 -5.71 27.77
CA GLY A 219 -5.22 -6.86 28.21
C GLY A 219 -6.69 -6.51 28.54
N LEU A 220 -7.33 -5.64 27.75
CA LEU A 220 -8.71 -5.24 27.99
C LEU A 220 -9.69 -6.35 27.57
N GLY A 221 -10.27 -7.07 28.54
CA GLY A 221 -11.32 -8.08 28.33
C GLY A 221 -10.83 -9.52 28.54
N PRO A 222 -11.16 -10.50 27.67
CA PRO A 222 -10.70 -11.89 27.80
C PRO A 222 -9.26 -12.12 27.32
N PHE A 223 -8.55 -11.07 26.89
CA PHE A 223 -7.22 -11.16 26.31
C PHE A 223 -6.12 -11.01 27.37
N PRO A 224 -5.07 -11.84 27.34
CA PRO A 224 -3.92 -11.71 28.23
C PRO A 224 -3.13 -10.43 27.92
N GLU A 225 -2.60 -9.75 28.96
CA GLU A 225 -1.63 -8.66 28.80
C GLU A 225 -0.35 -9.23 28.18
N LEU A 226 -0.12 -8.98 26.90
CA LEU A 226 1.07 -9.47 26.19
C LEU A 226 2.28 -8.55 26.34
N GLY A 227 2.09 -7.30 26.72
CA GLY A 227 3.19 -6.35 26.89
C GLY A 227 3.89 -6.05 25.56
N VAL A 228 5.17 -6.45 25.44
CA VAL A 228 6.04 -6.27 24.25
C VAL A 228 6.15 -7.57 23.48
#